data_AF-A0A6C0HVM7-F1
#
_entry.id   AF-A0A6C0HVM7-F1
#
_cell.length_a   1.000
_cell.length_b   1.000
_cell.length_c   1.000
_cell.angle_alpha   90.00
_cell.angle_beta   90.00
_cell.angle_gamma   90.00
#
_symmetry.space_group_name_H-M   'P 1'
#
loop_
_entity.id
_entity.type
_entity.pdbx_description
1 polymer ?
#
loop_
_entity_poly.entity_id
_entity_poly.type
_entity_poly.pdbx_seq_one_letter_code
_entity_poly.pdbx_strand_id
1 'polypeptide(L)'
;MEYDIKITFDNSMYNIIMKEITPFLYTSLYPYGCLDNFDQLQTALGPWMLTHENKKTWDSVSPTLVTQEPLPLVTEEPLPLVTEEPLPLVTQEPLPQVSPPIRRFSPRKPDSLFWSMFVAHYGVDSFFQIENKYMNRELEEKTHIMEFLGKNRSLQKSIKISVATGQEIMGDLMTNRQTTLMMLSAFAMYYKKHILVVSETSRTYHVFRAHTEEITDENVYVIYRSKGERSTPQYVTETTVTSETMNKIRTEYLQLDCIMKPLKGPGNFKMGDLEQMMEKLGIKREEDTKLKKGEMYEAIVKHCEVAWI
;
A
#
# COMPACT_ATOMS: atom_id res chain seq x y z
N MET A 1 -7.57 18.14 -52.81
CA MET A 1 -6.63 18.80 -51.88
C MET A 1 -7.04 18.41 -50.48
N GLU A 2 -6.62 17.24 -50.03
CA GLU A 2 -6.78 16.81 -48.63
C GLU A 2 -5.69 17.50 -47.81
N TYR A 3 -6.12 18.26 -46.80
CA TYR A 3 -5.20 18.84 -45.81
C TYR A 3 -4.85 17.74 -44.80
N ASP A 4 -3.62 17.26 -44.89
CA ASP A 4 -3.03 16.30 -43.98
C ASP A 4 -2.66 17.04 -42.68
N ILE A 5 -3.58 17.07 -41.70
CA ILE A 5 -3.32 17.64 -40.38
C ILE A 5 -2.50 16.62 -39.58
N LYS A 6 -1.18 16.71 -39.68
CA LYS A 6 -0.28 16.05 -38.72
C LYS A 6 -0.43 16.72 -37.35
N ILE A 7 -1.17 16.08 -36.46
CA ILE A 7 -1.16 16.43 -35.04
C ILE A 7 0.15 15.90 -34.45
N THR A 8 1.18 16.75 -34.39
CA THR A 8 2.37 16.49 -33.58
C THR A 8 2.05 16.82 -32.13
N PHE A 9 1.94 15.79 -31.29
CA PHE A 9 1.83 15.92 -29.84
C PHE A 9 3.16 16.39 -29.28
N ASP A 10 3.21 17.60 -28.72
CA ASP A 10 4.39 18.15 -28.06
C ASP A 10 4.33 17.96 -26.53
N ASN A 11 5.47 18.23 -25.86
CA ASN A 11 5.59 18.16 -24.41
C ASN A 11 4.63 19.10 -23.65
N SER A 12 4.06 20.13 -24.29
CA SER A 12 3.07 21.01 -23.66
C SER A 12 1.71 20.33 -23.57
N MET A 13 1.34 19.56 -24.59
CA MET A 13 0.10 18.79 -24.64
C MET A 13 0.11 17.63 -23.64
N TYR A 14 1.28 17.00 -23.43
CA TYR A 14 1.52 16.04 -22.35
C TYR A 14 1.23 16.64 -20.96
N ASN A 15 1.67 17.87 -20.71
CA ASN A 15 1.44 18.54 -19.43
C ASN A 15 -0.03 18.89 -19.20
N ILE A 16 -0.78 19.23 -20.25
CA ILE A 16 -2.22 19.52 -20.18
C ILE A 16 -3.01 18.24 -19.90
N ILE A 17 -2.69 17.14 -20.59
CA ILE A 17 -3.32 15.83 -20.37
C ILE A 17 -3.04 15.34 -18.94
N MET A 18 -1.80 15.48 -18.45
CA MET A 18 -1.40 15.08 -17.09
C MET A 18 -2.04 15.94 -15.99
N LYS A 19 -2.24 17.25 -16.22
CA LYS A 19 -2.82 18.15 -15.21
C LYS A 19 -4.35 18.14 -15.17
N GLU A 20 -5.02 18.09 -16.31
CA GLU A 20 -6.45 18.38 -16.38
C GLU A 20 -7.31 17.15 -16.69
N ILE A 21 -6.84 16.27 -17.58
CA ILE A 21 -7.62 15.11 -18.04
C ILE A 21 -7.35 13.88 -17.17
N THR A 22 -6.10 13.73 -16.70
CA THR A 22 -5.68 12.59 -15.89
C THR A 22 -6.50 12.47 -14.60
N PRO A 23 -6.79 13.51 -13.80
CA PRO A 23 -7.61 13.33 -12.60
C PRO A 23 -9.00 12.71 -12.86
N PHE A 24 -9.62 13.04 -14.00
CA PHE A 24 -10.94 12.53 -14.35
C PHE A 24 -10.90 11.07 -14.81
N LEU A 25 -9.98 10.73 -15.72
CA LEU A 25 -9.80 9.35 -16.19
C LEU A 25 -9.17 8.44 -15.14
N TYR A 26 -8.31 8.97 -14.28
CA TYR A 26 -7.61 8.25 -13.20
C TYR A 26 -8.55 7.88 -12.04
N THR A 27 -9.67 8.58 -11.86
CA THR A 27 -10.66 8.22 -10.84
C THR A 27 -11.60 7.10 -11.33
N SER A 28 -11.86 7.03 -12.64
CA SER A 28 -12.79 6.05 -13.23
C SER A 28 -12.14 4.80 -13.81
N LEU A 29 -10.86 4.86 -14.21
CA LEU A 29 -10.14 3.74 -14.85
C LEU A 29 -9.06 3.10 -13.98
N TYR A 30 -8.84 3.59 -12.75
CA TYR A 30 -7.66 3.23 -11.96
C TYR A 30 -7.93 2.55 -10.60
N PRO A 31 -8.53 1.35 -10.56
CA PRO A 31 -8.34 0.42 -9.44
C PRO A 31 -6.98 -0.30 -9.48
N TYR A 32 -6.26 -0.29 -10.61
CA TYR A 32 -5.10 -1.16 -10.83
C TYR A 32 -3.79 -0.38 -10.86
N GLY A 33 -2.94 -0.61 -9.86
CA GLY A 33 -1.68 0.09 -9.69
C GLY A 33 -0.64 -0.16 -10.80
N CYS A 34 0.29 0.81 -10.90
CA CYS A 34 1.58 0.77 -11.61
C CYS A 34 1.52 0.95 -13.15
N LEU A 35 1.50 2.22 -13.59
CA LEU A 35 2.07 2.65 -14.86
C LEU A 35 3.20 3.62 -14.50
N ASP A 36 4.42 3.11 -14.43
CA ASP A 36 5.57 3.87 -13.92
C ASP A 36 6.25 4.72 -15.01
N ASN A 37 5.84 4.57 -16.28
CA ASN A 37 6.32 5.38 -17.39
C ASN A 37 5.30 5.51 -18.54
N PHE A 38 5.60 6.43 -19.46
CA PHE A 38 4.74 6.79 -20.60
C PHE A 38 4.48 5.62 -21.55
N ASP A 39 5.47 4.78 -21.81
CA ASP A 39 5.35 3.64 -22.74
C ASP A 39 4.36 2.60 -22.23
N GLN A 40 4.35 2.34 -20.91
CA GLN A 40 3.37 1.45 -20.28
C GLN A 40 1.96 2.03 -20.38
N LEU A 41 1.81 3.34 -20.19
CA LEU A 41 0.52 4.03 -20.28
C LEU A 41 -0.03 4.02 -21.71
N GLN A 42 0.83 4.29 -22.69
CA GLN A 42 0.46 4.22 -24.11
C GLN A 42 0.11 2.79 -24.53
N THR A 43 0.79 1.77 -24.01
CA THR A 43 0.48 0.37 -24.28
C THR A 43 -0.86 -0.05 -23.68
N ALA A 44 -1.13 0.35 -22.43
CA ALA A 44 -2.34 -0.03 -21.72
C ALA A 44 -3.59 0.69 -22.24
N LEU A 45 -3.48 2.00 -22.51
CA LEU A 45 -4.59 2.80 -23.02
C LEU A 45 -4.70 2.73 -24.55
N GLY A 46 -3.64 2.31 -25.23
CA GLY A 46 -3.52 2.21 -26.70
C GLY A 46 -4.78 1.72 -27.39
N PRO A 47 -5.36 0.56 -26.99
CA PRO A 47 -6.57 0.01 -27.61
C PRO A 47 -7.86 0.80 -27.35
N TRP A 48 -7.91 1.57 -26.24
CA TRP A 48 -9.08 2.31 -25.79
C TRP A 48 -9.03 3.80 -26.19
N MET A 49 -7.86 4.29 -26.61
CA MET A 49 -7.69 5.63 -27.13
C MET A 49 -8.38 5.77 -28.50
N LEU A 50 -9.01 6.92 -28.73
CA LEU A 50 -9.69 7.23 -29.98
C LEU A 50 -8.67 7.60 -31.09
N THR A 51 -7.91 6.62 -31.54
CA THR A 51 -6.96 6.77 -32.66
C THR A 51 -7.64 6.48 -33.99
N HIS A 52 -7.05 6.94 -35.11
CA HIS A 52 -7.54 6.59 -36.45
C HIS A 52 -7.60 5.07 -36.69
N GLU A 53 -6.71 4.32 -36.05
CA GLU A 53 -6.66 2.86 -36.12
C GLU A 53 -7.81 2.21 -35.32
N ASN A 54 -8.09 2.71 -34.12
CA ASN A 54 -9.15 2.17 -33.25
C ASN A 54 -10.55 2.64 -33.64
N LYS A 55 -10.70 3.71 -34.43
CA LYS A 55 -12.01 4.22 -34.83
C LYS A 55 -12.90 3.14 -35.47
N LYS A 56 -12.30 2.24 -36.26
CA LYS A 56 -13.01 1.13 -36.93
C LYS A 56 -13.61 0.12 -35.95
N THR A 57 -12.96 -0.12 -34.81
CA THR A 57 -13.45 -1.05 -33.78
C THR A 57 -14.64 -0.47 -33.02
N TRP A 58 -14.64 0.84 -32.73
CA TRP A 58 -15.76 1.49 -32.03
C TRP A 58 -17.00 1.66 -32.90
N ASP A 59 -16.83 1.97 -34.20
CA ASP A 59 -17.96 2.11 -35.13
C ASP A 59 -18.71 0.77 -35.36
N SER A 60 -18.10 -0.37 -35.00
CA SER A 60 -18.71 -1.70 -35.09
C SER A 60 -19.55 -2.10 -33.88
N VAL A 61 -19.46 -1.36 -32.77
CA VAL A 61 -20.18 -1.63 -31.52
C VAL A 61 -21.26 -0.56 -31.32
N SER A 62 -22.32 -0.64 -32.12
CA SER A 62 -23.54 0.13 -31.88
C SER A 62 -24.51 -0.71 -31.02
N PRO A 63 -25.05 -0.18 -29.90
CA PRO A 63 -25.99 -0.92 -29.08
C PRO A 63 -27.35 -0.98 -29.78
N THR A 64 -27.82 -2.18 -30.12
CA THR A 64 -29.21 -2.38 -30.56
C THR A 64 -30.12 -2.20 -29.35
N LEU A 65 -30.89 -1.11 -29.34
CA LEU A 65 -32.01 -0.89 -28.42
C LEU A 65 -33.05 -2.00 -28.64
N VAL A 66 -33.11 -2.97 -27.73
CA VAL A 66 -34.17 -3.99 -27.72
C VAL A 66 -35.42 -3.38 -27.10
N THR A 67 -36.36 -2.98 -27.95
CA THR A 67 -37.74 -2.65 -27.57
C THR A 67 -38.44 -3.95 -27.16
N GLN A 68 -38.86 -4.08 -25.91
CA GLN A 68 -39.72 -5.19 -25.48
C GLN A 68 -41.18 -4.87 -25.82
N GLU A 69 -41.78 -5.66 -26.71
CA GLU A 69 -43.23 -5.71 -26.93
C GLU A 69 -43.91 -6.56 -25.83
N PRO A 70 -45.17 -6.25 -25.44
CA PRO A 70 -45.85 -6.97 -24.37
C PRO A 70 -46.43 -8.31 -24.86
N LEU A 71 -46.29 -9.35 -24.01
CA LEU A 71 -46.69 -10.74 -24.25
C LEU A 71 -48.23 -10.93 -24.40
N PRO A 72 -48.71 -11.80 -25.32
CA PRO A 72 -50.08 -12.27 -25.31
C PRO A 72 -50.27 -13.51 -24.43
N LEU A 73 -51.48 -13.61 -23.86
CA LEU A 73 -51.98 -14.67 -22.99
C LEU A 73 -52.52 -15.86 -23.81
N VAL A 74 -52.01 -17.09 -23.62
CA VAL A 74 -52.58 -18.34 -24.18
C VAL A 74 -52.28 -19.47 -23.17
N THR A 75 -53.26 -19.96 -22.39
CA THR A 75 -54.16 -21.11 -22.65
C THR A 75 -53.42 -22.44 -22.88
N GLU A 76 -53.48 -23.33 -21.89
CA GLU A 76 -52.89 -24.68 -21.92
C GLU A 76 -53.73 -25.65 -22.77
N GLU A 77 -53.09 -26.44 -23.64
CA GLU A 77 -53.48 -27.80 -24.04
C GLU A 77 -52.32 -28.49 -24.82
N PRO A 78 -52.32 -29.83 -25.01
CA PRO A 78 -51.16 -30.69 -24.69
C PRO A 78 -50.18 -31.01 -25.85
N LEU A 79 -48.97 -31.40 -25.43
CA LEU A 79 -47.76 -31.69 -26.23
C LEU A 79 -47.91 -32.76 -27.32
N PRO A 80 -47.20 -32.58 -28.46
CA PRO A 80 -46.61 -33.74 -29.13
C PRO A 80 -45.14 -33.56 -29.60
N LEU A 81 -44.43 -34.69 -29.48
CA LEU A 81 -43.26 -35.20 -30.21
C LEU A 81 -42.01 -34.33 -30.45
N VAL A 82 -40.93 -34.80 -29.82
CA VAL A 82 -39.52 -34.40 -29.97
C VAL A 82 -39.08 -34.39 -31.43
N THR A 83 -38.65 -33.21 -31.89
CA THR A 83 -37.78 -33.05 -33.07
C THR A 83 -36.50 -32.39 -32.57
N GLU A 84 -35.36 -33.07 -32.71
CA GLU A 84 -34.06 -32.53 -32.27
C GLU A 84 -33.62 -31.39 -33.21
N GLU A 85 -33.79 -30.15 -32.76
CA GLU A 85 -33.15 -28.98 -33.36
C GLU A 85 -31.70 -28.87 -32.86
N PRO A 86 -30.71 -28.60 -33.73
CA PRO A 86 -29.32 -28.44 -33.29
C PRO A 86 -29.17 -27.17 -32.46
N LEU A 87 -28.64 -27.33 -31.24
CA LEU A 87 -28.46 -26.27 -30.24
C LEU A 87 -27.64 -25.09 -30.81
N PRO A 88 -28.04 -23.83 -30.51
CA PRO A 88 -27.28 -22.66 -30.92
C PRO A 88 -25.92 -22.62 -30.22
N LEU A 89 -24.89 -22.31 -31.00
CA LEU A 89 -23.50 -22.19 -30.55
C LEU A 89 -23.43 -21.14 -29.42
N VAL A 90 -23.15 -21.59 -28.20
CA VAL A 90 -22.90 -20.70 -27.05
C VAL A 90 -21.60 -19.95 -27.32
N THR A 91 -21.71 -18.70 -27.76
CA THR A 91 -20.59 -17.75 -27.77
C THR A 91 -20.20 -17.51 -26.31
N GLN A 92 -19.12 -18.16 -25.86
CA GLN A 92 -18.56 -17.92 -24.54
C GLN A 92 -18.07 -16.48 -24.46
N GLU A 93 -18.71 -15.70 -23.59
CA GLU A 93 -18.24 -14.37 -23.21
C GLU A 93 -16.84 -14.50 -22.57
N PRO A 94 -15.83 -13.72 -22.97
CA PRO A 94 -14.49 -13.84 -22.41
C PRO A 94 -14.52 -13.57 -20.90
N LEU A 95 -14.09 -14.55 -20.09
CA LEU A 95 -13.96 -14.40 -18.65
C LEU A 95 -13.09 -13.17 -18.32
N PRO A 96 -13.49 -12.34 -17.32
CA PRO A 96 -12.70 -11.19 -16.92
C PRO A 96 -11.32 -11.64 -16.47
N GLN A 97 -10.28 -11.06 -17.08
CA GLN A 97 -8.90 -11.32 -16.71
C GLN A 97 -8.66 -10.85 -15.28
N VAL A 98 -8.44 -11.80 -14.38
CA VAL A 98 -8.10 -11.53 -12.97
C VAL A 98 -6.69 -10.93 -12.95
N SER A 99 -6.60 -9.62 -12.82
CA SER A 99 -5.33 -8.93 -12.54
C SER A 99 -4.74 -9.49 -11.24
N PRO A 100 -3.40 -9.65 -11.14
CA PRO A 100 -2.77 -10.13 -9.92
C PRO A 100 -3.16 -9.24 -8.73
N PRO A 101 -3.38 -9.81 -7.53
CA PRO A 101 -3.81 -9.05 -6.36
C PRO A 101 -2.79 -7.96 -6.05
N ILE A 102 -3.28 -6.75 -5.76
CA ILE A 102 -2.44 -5.61 -5.39
C ILE A 102 -1.71 -5.97 -4.10
N ARG A 103 -0.43 -6.28 -4.18
CA ARG A 103 0.38 -6.68 -3.01
C ARG A 103 0.77 -5.50 -2.13
N ARG A 104 1.07 -4.35 -2.74
CA ARG A 104 1.47 -3.12 -2.07
C ARG A 104 0.56 -1.97 -2.45
N PHE A 105 0.01 -1.26 -1.47
CA PHE A 105 -0.91 -0.15 -1.67
C PHE A 105 -0.37 1.14 -1.06
N SER A 106 -0.38 2.22 -1.86
CA SER A 106 -0.03 3.57 -1.39
C SER A 106 -1.28 4.44 -1.36
N PRO A 107 -1.73 4.91 -0.19
CA PRO A 107 -2.97 5.69 -0.08
C PRO A 107 -2.90 7.09 -0.69
N ARG A 108 -1.70 7.59 -1.07
CA ARG A 108 -1.47 8.92 -1.68
C ARG A 108 -2.24 10.07 -1.01
N LYS A 109 -2.40 10.00 0.32
CA LYS A 109 -3.00 11.04 1.17
C LYS A 109 -1.92 11.73 2.00
N PRO A 110 -2.17 12.96 2.50
CA PRO A 110 -1.18 13.74 3.27
C PRO A 110 -0.61 13.00 4.49
N ASP A 111 -1.45 12.28 5.25
CA ASP A 111 -1.02 11.41 6.34
C ASP A 111 -0.88 9.96 5.83
N SER A 112 0.10 9.73 4.97
CA SER A 112 0.27 8.42 4.34
C SER A 112 0.51 7.29 5.36
N LEU A 113 1.04 7.59 6.55
CA LEU A 113 1.22 6.60 7.61
C LEU A 113 -0.13 6.16 8.20
N PHE A 114 -0.98 7.12 8.59
CA PHE A 114 -2.32 6.82 9.06
C PHE A 114 -3.09 5.96 8.06
N TRP A 115 -3.11 6.40 6.80
CA TRP A 115 -3.90 5.71 5.78
C TRP A 115 -3.33 4.34 5.42
N SER A 116 -2.02 4.15 5.53
CA SER A 116 -1.41 2.82 5.36
C SER A 116 -1.84 1.88 6.49
N MET A 117 -1.94 2.38 7.72
CA MET A 117 -2.48 1.63 8.86
C MET A 117 -3.97 1.32 8.72
N PHE A 118 -4.76 2.29 8.28
CA PHE A 118 -6.19 2.12 8.05
C PHE A 118 -6.45 1.03 7.01
N VAL A 119 -5.75 1.08 5.87
CA VAL A 119 -5.87 0.07 4.80
C VAL A 119 -5.38 -1.29 5.26
N ALA A 120 -4.30 -1.36 6.05
CA ALA A 120 -3.83 -2.62 6.60
C ALA A 120 -4.91 -3.30 7.47
N HIS A 121 -5.71 -2.52 8.20
CA HIS A 121 -6.73 -3.05 9.09
C HIS A 121 -8.08 -3.33 8.41
N TYR A 122 -8.59 -2.38 7.64
CA TYR A 122 -9.93 -2.44 7.05
C TYR A 122 -9.95 -2.90 5.59
N GLY A 123 -8.79 -3.02 4.96
CA GLY A 123 -8.66 -3.35 3.55
C GLY A 123 -8.77 -2.14 2.62
N VAL A 124 -8.40 -2.37 1.35
CA VAL A 124 -8.36 -1.36 0.29
C VAL A 124 -9.78 -0.89 -0.08
N ASP A 125 -10.75 -1.80 -0.11
CA ASP A 125 -12.13 -1.46 -0.46
C ASP A 125 -12.75 -0.47 0.51
N SER A 126 -12.55 -0.70 1.82
CA SER A 126 -12.99 0.21 2.88
C SER A 126 -12.40 1.61 2.75
N PHE A 127 -11.18 1.73 2.24
CA PHE A 127 -10.55 3.03 2.00
C PHE A 127 -11.24 3.80 0.87
N PHE A 128 -11.59 3.14 -0.23
CA PHE A 128 -12.29 3.78 -1.35
C PHE A 128 -13.74 4.16 -1.02
N GLN A 129 -14.40 3.38 -0.16
CA GLN A 129 -15.77 3.67 0.32
C GLN A 129 -15.88 4.94 1.18
N ILE A 130 -14.77 5.51 1.65
CA ILE A 130 -14.78 6.77 2.43
C ILE A 130 -15.19 7.98 1.57
N GLU A 131 -15.00 7.89 0.25
CA GLU A 131 -15.32 8.93 -0.72
C GLU A 131 -14.69 10.28 -0.35
N ASN A 132 -15.47 11.26 0.12
CA ASN A 132 -15.00 12.62 0.42
C ASN A 132 -14.84 12.88 1.93
N LYS A 133 -14.97 11.85 2.79
CA LYS A 133 -15.01 11.99 4.26
C LYS A 133 -13.71 11.62 4.96
N TYR A 134 -12.57 11.62 4.25
CA TYR A 134 -11.26 11.18 4.78
C TYR A 134 -10.88 11.87 6.10
N MET A 135 -11.01 13.20 6.17
CA MET A 135 -10.62 13.95 7.38
C MET A 135 -11.48 13.58 8.60
N ASN A 136 -12.78 13.41 8.40
CA ASN A 136 -13.68 13.01 9.48
C ASN A 136 -13.40 11.58 9.92
N ARG A 137 -13.18 10.67 8.96
CA ARG A 137 -12.86 9.27 9.25
C ARG A 137 -11.53 9.12 9.98
N GLU A 138 -10.53 9.90 9.61
CA GLU A 138 -9.24 9.94 10.30
C GLU A 138 -9.38 10.41 11.74
N LEU A 139 -10.10 11.51 11.97
CA LEU A 139 -10.33 12.06 13.30
C LEU A 139 -11.14 11.09 14.19
N GLU A 140 -12.17 10.47 13.64
CA GLU A 140 -12.99 9.46 14.32
C GLU A 140 -12.12 8.28 14.78
N GLU A 141 -11.32 7.71 13.89
CA GLU A 141 -10.44 6.58 14.20
C GLU A 141 -9.40 6.95 15.27
N LYS A 142 -8.74 8.12 15.14
CA LYS A 142 -7.77 8.62 16.12
C LYS A 142 -8.42 8.83 17.50
N THR A 143 -9.67 9.31 17.53
CA THR A 143 -10.46 9.47 18.75
C THR A 143 -10.73 8.12 19.42
N HIS A 144 -11.14 7.11 18.66
CA HIS A 144 -11.35 5.76 19.19
C HIS A 144 -10.07 5.15 19.78
N ILE A 145 -8.93 5.31 19.09
CA ILE A 145 -7.63 4.83 19.57
C ILE A 145 -7.26 5.54 20.88
N MET A 146 -7.41 6.87 20.94
CA MET A 146 -7.13 7.67 22.13
C MET A 146 -7.99 7.20 23.33
N GLU A 147 -9.31 7.06 23.14
CA GLU A 147 -10.21 6.61 24.18
C GLU A 147 -9.86 5.20 24.68
N PHE A 148 -9.53 4.29 23.76
CA PHE A 148 -9.10 2.95 24.11
C PHE A 148 -7.82 2.97 24.94
N LEU A 149 -6.83 3.78 24.55
CA LEU A 149 -5.59 3.95 25.28
C LEU A 149 -5.87 4.51 26.70
N GLY A 150 -6.79 5.47 26.83
CA GLY A 150 -7.20 6.06 28.10
C GLY A 150 -7.82 5.06 29.08
N LYS A 151 -8.66 4.16 28.56
CA LYS A 151 -9.36 3.12 29.33
C LYS A 151 -8.44 1.93 29.70
N ASN A 152 -7.43 1.63 28.88
CA ASN A 152 -6.62 0.40 29.00
C ASN A 152 -5.17 0.64 29.47
N ARG A 153 -4.98 1.41 30.55
CA ARG A 153 -3.63 1.72 31.08
C ARG A 153 -2.82 0.50 31.54
N SER A 154 -3.48 -0.59 31.92
CA SER A 154 -2.80 -1.85 32.27
C SER A 154 -2.11 -2.49 31.06
N LEU A 155 -2.75 -2.46 29.89
CA LEU A 155 -2.20 -2.99 28.64
C LEU A 155 -1.00 -2.17 28.14
N GLN A 156 -0.96 -0.87 28.42
CA GLN A 156 0.20 -0.05 28.07
C GLN A 156 1.50 -0.57 28.70
N LYS A 157 1.43 -1.06 29.95
CA LYS A 157 2.58 -1.61 30.66
C LYS A 157 3.08 -2.92 30.03
N SER A 158 2.17 -3.77 29.54
CA SER A 158 2.56 -5.06 28.94
C SER A 158 3.34 -4.87 27.64
N ILE A 159 3.06 -3.81 26.88
CA ILE A 159 3.79 -3.45 25.65
C ILE A 159 4.89 -2.40 25.87
N LYS A 160 5.27 -2.14 27.13
CA LYS A 160 6.34 -1.21 27.53
C LYS A 160 6.12 0.25 27.11
N ILE A 161 4.88 0.68 26.92
CA ILE A 161 4.54 2.10 26.82
C ILE A 161 4.56 2.70 28.22
N SER A 162 5.43 3.69 28.45
CA SER A 162 5.47 4.42 29.72
C SER A 162 4.22 5.30 29.89
N VAL A 163 3.86 5.64 31.12
CA VAL A 163 2.69 6.50 31.37
C VAL A 163 2.86 7.87 30.70
N ALA A 164 4.06 8.44 30.73
CA ALA A 164 4.36 9.73 30.08
C ALA A 164 4.20 9.63 28.56
N THR A 165 4.83 8.62 27.95
CA THR A 165 4.72 8.34 26.51
C THR A 165 3.27 8.08 26.09
N GLY A 166 2.49 7.38 26.92
CA GLY A 166 1.06 7.16 26.67
C GLY A 166 0.26 8.46 26.66
N GLN A 167 0.57 9.42 27.55
CA GLN A 167 -0.08 10.74 27.54
C GLN A 167 0.35 11.58 26.33
N GLU A 168 1.62 11.55 25.96
CA GLU A 168 2.14 12.22 24.77
C GLU A 168 1.44 11.70 23.51
N ILE A 169 1.33 10.37 23.35
CA ILE A 169 0.64 9.77 22.20
C ILE A 169 -0.84 10.20 22.16
N MET A 170 -1.55 10.23 23.30
CA MET A 170 -2.94 10.71 23.34
C MET A 170 -3.05 12.18 22.89
N GLY A 171 -2.14 13.04 23.36
CA GLY A 171 -2.10 14.44 22.96
C GLY A 171 -1.82 14.60 21.47
N ASP A 172 -0.82 13.87 20.96
CA ASP A 172 -0.43 13.93 19.56
C ASP A 172 -1.53 13.42 18.63
N LEU A 173 -2.28 12.37 19.02
CA LEU A 173 -3.38 11.82 18.20
C LEU A 173 -4.45 12.88 17.86
N MET A 174 -4.67 13.84 18.75
CA MET A 174 -5.72 14.86 18.59
C MET A 174 -5.20 16.20 18.05
N THR A 175 -3.90 16.45 18.16
CA THR A 175 -3.31 17.75 17.83
C THR A 175 -2.40 17.71 16.61
N ASN A 176 -1.75 16.58 16.34
CA ASN A 176 -0.83 16.45 15.24
C ASN A 176 -1.56 16.12 13.94
N ARG A 177 -1.26 16.91 12.90
CA ARG A 177 -1.82 16.71 11.55
C ARG A 177 -1.32 15.41 10.91
N GLN A 178 -0.13 14.95 11.26
CA GLN A 178 0.45 13.71 10.71
C GLN A 178 0.70 12.70 11.83
N THR A 179 0.48 11.43 11.50
CA THR A 179 0.74 10.33 12.40
C THR A 179 2.23 10.12 12.54
N THR A 180 2.73 10.14 13.77
CA THR A 180 4.14 9.89 14.06
C THR A 180 4.38 8.40 14.27
N LEU A 181 5.63 7.96 14.12
CA LEU A 181 5.98 6.55 14.38
C LEU A 181 5.66 6.14 15.83
N MET A 182 5.75 7.05 16.81
CA MET A 182 5.43 6.77 18.21
C MET A 182 3.96 6.37 18.39
N MET A 183 3.05 6.98 17.64
CA MET A 183 1.63 6.65 17.68
C MET A 183 1.36 5.20 17.30
N LEU A 184 2.19 4.58 16.45
CA LEU A 184 2.01 3.18 16.03
C LEU A 184 1.98 2.20 17.20
N SER A 185 2.59 2.55 18.34
CA SER A 185 2.47 1.76 19.57
C SER A 185 1.00 1.67 20.05
N ALA A 186 0.24 2.77 19.93
CA ALA A 186 -1.18 2.79 20.25
C ALA A 186 -2.03 2.08 19.18
N PHE A 187 -1.69 2.21 17.89
CA PHE A 187 -2.36 1.47 16.82
C PHE A 187 -2.18 -0.04 17.01
N ALA A 188 -0.95 -0.51 17.28
CA ALA A 188 -0.65 -1.92 17.50
C ALA A 188 -1.46 -2.49 18.67
N MET A 189 -1.58 -1.71 19.75
CA MET A 189 -2.36 -2.08 20.91
C MET A 189 -3.87 -2.11 20.61
N TYR A 190 -4.40 -1.09 19.92
CA TYR A 190 -5.82 -0.98 19.62
C TYR A 190 -6.29 -2.07 18.65
N TYR A 191 -5.57 -2.26 17.54
CA TYR A 191 -5.90 -3.28 16.54
C TYR A 191 -5.53 -4.70 16.96
N LYS A 192 -4.76 -4.86 18.05
CA LYS A 192 -4.25 -6.16 18.52
C LYS A 192 -3.40 -6.87 17.46
N LYS A 193 -2.59 -6.09 16.73
CA LYS A 193 -1.74 -6.54 15.62
C LYS A 193 -0.36 -5.91 15.75
N HIS A 194 0.68 -6.70 15.53
CA HIS A 194 2.05 -6.18 15.49
C HIS A 194 2.24 -5.33 14.23
N ILE A 195 3.04 -4.28 14.31
CA ILE A 195 3.31 -3.41 13.15
C ILE A 195 4.80 -3.43 12.85
N LEU A 196 5.16 -3.89 11.66
CA LEU A 196 6.50 -3.86 11.12
C LEU A 196 6.62 -2.64 10.22
N VAL A 197 7.45 -1.68 10.61
CA VAL A 197 7.84 -0.59 9.71
C VAL A 197 9.18 -0.94 9.10
N VAL A 198 9.22 -1.10 7.78
CA VAL A 198 10.37 -1.55 7.01
C VAL A 198 10.90 -0.40 6.17
N SER A 199 12.19 -0.12 6.26
CA SER A 199 12.88 0.81 5.37
C SER A 199 13.77 0.00 4.43
N GLU A 200 13.38 -0.04 3.15
CA GLU A 200 14.15 -0.71 2.10
C GLU A 200 15.46 0.02 1.82
N THR A 201 15.46 1.35 1.87
CA THR A 201 16.64 2.19 1.63
C THR A 201 17.75 1.92 2.64
N SER A 202 17.42 1.74 3.91
CA SER A 202 18.40 1.51 4.96
C SER A 202 18.58 0.05 5.35
N ARG A 203 17.76 -0.85 4.78
CA ARG A 203 17.73 -2.28 5.10
C ARG A 203 17.51 -2.55 6.60
N THR A 204 16.64 -1.77 7.21
CA THR A 204 16.29 -1.88 8.63
C THR A 204 14.78 -1.96 8.81
N TYR A 205 14.32 -2.56 9.90
CA TYR A 205 12.91 -2.52 10.29
C TYR A 205 12.74 -2.39 11.80
N HIS A 206 11.60 -1.85 12.23
CA HIS A 206 11.23 -1.80 13.65
C HIS A 206 9.86 -2.46 13.87
N VAL A 207 9.68 -3.06 15.04
CA VAL A 207 8.46 -3.80 15.42
C VAL A 207 7.77 -3.12 16.58
N PHE A 208 6.61 -2.54 16.32
CA PHE A 208 5.68 -2.13 17.36
C PHE A 208 4.85 -3.32 17.80
N ARG A 209 5.00 -3.71 19.06
CA ARG A 209 4.36 -4.92 19.59
C ARG A 209 2.95 -4.61 20.08
N ALA A 210 2.00 -5.43 19.65
CA ALA A 210 0.72 -5.55 20.31
C ALA A 210 0.88 -6.32 21.63
N HIS A 211 -0.18 -6.30 22.46
CA HIS A 211 -0.24 -7.06 23.71
C HIS A 211 -0.54 -8.56 23.49
N THR A 212 -0.38 -9.06 22.26
CA THR A 212 -0.51 -10.47 21.87
C THR A 212 0.85 -11.17 22.00
N GLU A 213 0.85 -12.49 22.22
CA GLU A 213 2.06 -13.24 22.63
C GLU A 213 3.08 -13.40 21.50
N GLU A 214 2.68 -13.95 20.35
CA GLU A 214 3.59 -14.29 19.25
C GLU A 214 3.30 -13.53 17.96
N ILE A 215 4.34 -13.21 17.19
CA ILE A 215 4.22 -12.56 15.87
C ILE A 215 4.06 -13.63 14.79
N THR A 216 2.83 -13.80 14.32
CA THR A 216 2.45 -14.63 13.18
C THR A 216 2.21 -13.76 11.94
N ASP A 217 2.10 -14.39 10.77
CA ASP A 217 1.66 -13.73 9.52
C ASP A 217 0.22 -13.23 9.59
N GLU A 218 -0.65 -13.91 10.34
CA GLU A 218 -2.04 -13.48 10.53
C GLU A 218 -2.19 -12.25 11.43
N ASN A 219 -1.26 -12.00 12.35
CA ASN A 219 -1.39 -10.95 13.36
C ASN A 219 -0.41 -9.78 13.21
N VAL A 220 0.07 -9.56 11.99
CA VAL A 220 1.05 -8.54 11.68
C VAL A 220 0.62 -7.66 10.51
N TYR A 221 0.94 -6.37 10.59
CA TYR A 221 0.89 -5.43 9.49
C TYR A 221 2.31 -5.05 9.07
N VAL A 222 2.55 -4.99 7.76
CA VAL A 222 3.84 -4.59 7.20
C VAL A 222 3.66 -3.28 6.44
N ILE A 223 4.35 -2.24 6.92
CA ILE A 223 4.35 -0.90 6.34
C ILE A 223 5.76 -0.59 5.85
N TYR A 224 5.89 -0.28 4.56
CA TYR A 224 7.13 0.17 3.97
C TYR A 224 7.24 1.69 4.06
N ARG A 225 8.39 2.17 4.55
CA ARG A 225 8.78 3.58 4.58
C ARG A 225 9.76 3.84 3.45
N SER A 226 9.49 4.89 2.67
CA SER A 226 10.43 5.43 1.69
C SER A 226 10.64 6.93 1.93
N LYS A 227 11.73 7.48 1.36
CA LYS A 227 11.91 8.92 1.26
C LYS A 227 10.94 9.45 0.21
N GLY A 228 9.96 10.26 0.62
CA GLY A 228 9.03 10.90 -0.30
C GLY A 228 9.56 12.24 -0.82
N GLU A 229 8.70 12.96 -1.53
CA GLU A 229 9.03 14.29 -2.05
C GLU A 229 9.24 15.30 -0.91
N ARG A 230 10.24 16.19 -1.08
CA ARG A 230 10.58 17.27 -0.14
C ARG A 230 10.86 16.80 1.29
N SER A 231 11.45 15.61 1.45
CA SER A 231 11.84 15.03 2.74
C SER A 231 10.68 14.59 3.65
N THR A 232 9.43 14.55 3.14
CA THR A 232 8.33 13.91 3.87
C THR A 232 8.37 12.41 3.61
N PRO A 233 8.36 11.55 4.66
CA PRO A 233 8.36 10.10 4.45
C PRO A 233 7.03 9.66 3.82
N GLN A 234 7.10 8.77 2.84
CA GLN A 234 5.93 8.14 2.26
C GLN A 234 5.81 6.71 2.79
N TYR A 235 4.58 6.30 3.06
CA TYR A 235 4.27 4.97 3.55
C TYR A 235 3.40 4.19 2.56
N VAL A 236 3.68 2.90 2.48
CA VAL A 236 3.00 1.92 1.62
C VAL A 236 2.70 0.70 2.47
N THR A 237 1.49 0.17 2.37
CA THR A 237 1.09 -1.02 3.13
C THR A 237 1.18 -2.27 2.28
N GLU A 238 1.64 -3.38 2.87
CA GLU A 238 1.45 -4.72 2.31
C GLU A 238 0.00 -5.14 2.59
N THR A 239 -0.78 -5.37 1.54
CA THR A 239 -2.21 -5.73 1.68
C THR A 239 -2.40 -7.17 2.15
N THR A 240 -1.45 -8.04 1.83
CA THR A 240 -1.46 -9.46 2.18
C THR A 240 -0.08 -9.86 2.67
N VAL A 241 0.06 -10.06 3.97
CA VAL A 241 1.33 -10.51 4.55
C VAL A 241 1.42 -12.03 4.44
N THR A 242 2.45 -12.50 3.74
CA THR A 242 2.76 -13.94 3.61
C THR A 242 3.94 -14.31 4.48
N SER A 243 4.07 -15.61 4.78
CA SER A 243 5.25 -16.12 5.49
C SER A 243 6.55 -15.87 4.72
N GLU A 244 6.50 -15.79 3.38
CA GLU A 244 7.63 -15.38 2.53
C GLU A 244 8.05 -13.93 2.81
N THR A 245 7.09 -12.99 2.82
CA THR A 245 7.35 -11.57 3.16
C THR A 245 8.01 -11.47 4.53
N MET A 246 7.49 -12.19 5.53
CA MET A 246 8.04 -12.19 6.89
C MET A 246 9.44 -12.78 6.96
N ASN A 247 9.68 -13.90 6.28
CA ASN A 247 10.99 -14.53 6.24
C ASN A 247 12.01 -13.61 5.58
N LYS A 248 11.67 -13.01 4.43
CA LYS A 248 12.52 -12.02 3.75
C LYS A 248 12.92 -10.87 4.67
N ILE A 249 11.96 -10.27 5.38
CA ILE A 249 12.25 -9.16 6.30
C ILE A 249 13.21 -9.60 7.42
N ARG A 250 12.95 -10.76 8.03
CA ARG A 250 13.77 -11.27 9.15
C ARG A 250 15.19 -11.65 8.72
N THR A 251 15.36 -12.18 7.51
CA THR A 251 16.67 -12.61 7.00
C THR A 251 17.48 -11.43 6.45
N GLU A 252 16.89 -10.59 5.61
CA GLU A 252 17.61 -9.59 4.81
C GLU A 252 17.78 -8.22 5.50
N TYR A 253 16.99 -7.92 6.53
CA TYR A 253 16.94 -6.61 7.19
C TYR A 253 17.41 -6.70 8.64
N LEU A 254 17.93 -5.59 9.15
CA LEU A 254 18.31 -5.44 10.55
C LEU A 254 17.12 -4.96 11.39
N GLN A 255 16.79 -5.70 12.45
CA GLN A 255 15.77 -5.27 13.41
C GLN A 255 16.34 -4.22 14.37
N LEU A 256 15.67 -3.07 14.47
CA LEU A 256 15.99 -2.02 15.43
C LEU A 256 15.35 -2.29 16.79
N ASP A 257 16.11 -2.04 17.86
CA ASP A 257 15.62 -2.13 19.24
C ASP A 257 14.63 -1.01 19.57
N CYS A 258 14.99 0.22 19.19
CA CYS A 258 14.16 1.42 19.33
C CYS A 258 14.45 2.38 18.16
N ILE A 259 13.45 3.12 17.70
CA ILE A 259 13.63 4.10 16.61
C ILE A 259 14.59 5.23 17.02
N MET A 260 14.55 5.65 18.27
CA MET A 260 15.43 6.70 18.82
C MET A 260 16.81 6.16 19.20
N LYS A 261 16.92 4.86 19.47
CA LYS A 261 18.14 4.17 19.89
C LYS A 261 18.21 2.84 19.15
N PRO A 262 18.74 2.82 17.92
CA PRO A 262 18.59 1.70 16.99
C PRO A 262 19.20 0.39 17.51
N LEU A 263 20.26 0.48 18.31
CA LEU A 263 20.98 -0.66 18.87
C LEU A 263 21.12 -0.57 20.39
N LYS A 264 21.25 -1.73 21.02
CA LYS A 264 21.69 -1.86 22.42
C LYS A 264 23.14 -1.44 22.55
N GLY A 265 23.60 -1.15 23.77
CA GLY A 265 25.00 -0.74 23.99
C GLY A 265 26.02 -1.78 23.45
N PRO A 266 27.24 -1.34 23.08
CA PRO A 266 28.23 -2.15 22.36
C PRO A 266 28.69 -3.41 23.10
N GLY A 267 28.48 -3.49 24.41
CA GLY A 267 28.74 -4.68 25.23
C GLY A 267 27.84 -5.87 24.89
N ASN A 268 26.70 -5.66 24.22
CA ASN A 268 25.74 -6.72 23.88
C ASN A 268 26.12 -7.53 22.62
N PHE A 269 27.13 -7.10 21.88
CA PHE A 269 27.48 -7.68 20.58
C PHE A 269 28.88 -8.27 20.59
N LYS A 270 29.04 -9.44 19.99
CA LYS A 270 30.35 -9.99 19.63
C LYS A 270 30.82 -9.40 18.30
N MET A 271 32.09 -9.57 17.97
CA MET A 271 32.64 -9.06 16.72
C MET A 271 31.88 -9.65 15.51
N GLY A 272 31.70 -10.97 15.47
CA GLY A 272 30.95 -11.64 14.41
C GLY A 272 29.49 -11.17 14.25
N ASP A 273 28.82 -10.78 15.35
CA ASP A 273 27.47 -10.22 15.28
C ASP A 273 27.47 -8.90 14.50
N LEU A 274 28.45 -8.03 14.79
CA LEU A 274 28.59 -6.74 14.09
C LEU A 274 28.96 -6.95 12.61
N GLU A 275 29.77 -7.96 12.29
CA GLU A 275 30.12 -8.27 10.90
C GLU A 275 28.88 -8.69 10.10
N GLN A 276 28.03 -9.55 10.66
CA GLN A 276 26.76 -9.94 10.03
C GLN A 276 25.80 -8.76 9.89
N MET A 277 25.76 -7.86 10.87
CA MET A 277 24.95 -6.65 10.78
C MET A 277 25.42 -5.72 9.66
N MET A 278 26.73 -5.51 9.52
CA MET A 278 27.30 -4.72 8.43
C MET A 278 26.96 -5.31 7.07
N GLU A 279 27.04 -6.64 6.93
CA GLU A 279 26.68 -7.36 5.70
C GLU A 279 25.19 -7.17 5.37
N LYS A 280 24.29 -7.36 6.34
CA LYS A 280 22.86 -7.10 6.16
C LYS A 280 22.56 -5.66 5.77
N LEU A 281 23.31 -4.70 6.29
CA LEU A 281 23.14 -3.28 5.95
C LEU A 281 23.81 -2.87 4.64
N GLY A 282 24.64 -3.75 4.05
CA GLY A 282 25.43 -3.43 2.87
C GLY A 282 26.51 -2.37 3.10
N ILE A 283 26.99 -2.22 4.35
CA ILE A 283 28.05 -1.26 4.69
C ILE A 283 29.37 -1.79 4.16
N LYS A 284 29.92 -1.14 3.13
CA LYS A 284 31.19 -1.51 2.53
C LYS A 284 32.35 -1.24 3.50
N ARG A 285 33.29 -2.17 3.58
CA ARG A 285 34.58 -1.97 4.24
C ARG A 285 35.53 -1.33 3.23
N GLU A 286 36.36 -0.40 3.66
CA GLU A 286 37.53 -0.01 2.87
C GLU A 286 38.45 -1.23 2.74
N GLU A 287 38.92 -1.51 1.51
CA GLU A 287 39.45 -2.83 1.10
C GLU A 287 40.69 -3.31 1.88
N ASP A 288 41.33 -2.46 2.68
CA ASP A 288 42.53 -2.81 3.46
C ASP A 288 42.44 -2.58 4.98
N THR A 289 41.30 -2.10 5.49
CA THR A 289 41.19 -1.70 6.90
C THR A 289 40.29 -2.66 7.69
N LYS A 290 40.89 -3.53 8.52
CA LYS A 290 40.15 -4.28 9.53
C LYS A 290 39.60 -3.31 10.58
N LEU A 291 38.32 -2.98 10.46
CA LEU A 291 37.61 -2.17 11.45
C LEU A 291 37.68 -2.84 12.84
N LYS A 292 37.97 -2.05 13.87
CA LYS A 292 37.86 -2.51 15.25
C LYS A 292 36.38 -2.63 15.63
N LYS A 293 36.10 -3.43 16.67
CA LYS A 293 34.73 -3.63 17.19
C LYS A 293 33.99 -2.31 17.45
N GLY A 294 34.68 -1.31 18.02
CA GLY A 294 34.10 0.02 18.28
C GLY A 294 33.70 0.75 17.00
N GLU A 295 34.58 0.77 16.00
CA GLU A 295 34.35 1.43 14.71
C GLU A 295 33.21 0.75 13.93
N MET A 296 33.13 -0.59 13.95
CA MET A 296 32.01 -1.33 13.36
C MET A 296 30.68 -0.93 14.00
N TYR A 297 30.63 -0.90 15.33
CA TYR A 297 29.43 -0.53 16.07
C TYR A 297 29.00 0.90 15.73
N GLU A 298 29.93 1.86 15.74
CA GLU A 298 29.65 3.26 15.40
C GLU A 298 29.15 3.42 13.96
N ALA A 299 29.73 2.70 13.00
CA ALA A 299 29.29 2.72 11.61
C ALA A 299 27.84 2.22 11.46
N ILE A 300 27.48 1.13 12.15
CA ILE A 300 26.11 0.57 12.13
C ILE A 300 25.13 1.55 12.76
N VAL A 301 25.46 2.12 13.94
CA VAL A 301 24.60 3.10 14.62
C VAL A 301 24.37 4.31 13.71
N LYS A 302 25.43 4.89 13.14
CA LYS A 302 25.35 6.05 12.26
C LYS A 302 24.48 5.77 11.03
N HIS A 303 24.64 4.59 10.40
CA HIS A 303 23.81 4.17 9.27
C HIS A 303 22.32 4.09 9.67
N CYS A 304 22.03 3.57 10.86
CA CYS A 304 20.66 3.47 11.35
C CYS A 304 20.07 4.83 11.74
N GLU A 305 20.83 5.75 12.34
CA GLU A 305 20.31 7.08 12.73
C GLU A 305 19.91 7.91 11.52
N VAL A 306 20.76 7.97 10.49
CA VAL A 306 20.50 8.71 9.24
C VAL A 306 19.29 8.18 8.48
N ALA A 307 18.94 6.91 8.70
CA ALA A 307 17.82 6.28 8.03
C ALA A 307 16.45 6.63 8.63
N TRP A 308 16.41 6.95 9.92
CA TRP A 308 15.15 7.09 10.67
C TRP A 308 14.82 8.51 11.09
N ILE A 309 15.82 9.39 11.17
CA ILE A 309 15.71 10.86 11.30
C ILE A 309 15.30 11.47 9.96
#